data_AF-A0A3L7AIM5-F1
#
_entry.id   AF-A0A3L7AIM5-F1
#
_cell.length_a   1.000
_cell.length_b   1.000
_cell.length_c   1.000
_cell.angle_alpha   90.00
_cell.angle_beta   90.00
_cell.angle_gamma   90.00
#
_symmetry.space_group_name_H-M   'P 1'
#
loop_
_entity.id
_entity.type
_entity.pdbx_description
1 polymer ?
#
loop_
_entity_poly.entity_id
_entity_poly.type
_entity_poly.pdbx_seq_one_letter_code
_entity_poly.pdbx_strand_id
1 'polypeptide(L)'
;MSQKSWEPEVSALAEEMKDGLRQVAGPGGSVKERIVRAARRTGFSYWRTFDLWYGKARRIDGHEVEAVRSKQEQEEALRAETDELLAEVLERVAVLEAAIAERDAQEASGPRPVEVGQVGLVGRVLGRPSGPLIRGR
;
A
#
# COMPACT_ATOMS: atom_id res chain seq x y z
N MET A 1 -46.71 -0.44 29.91
CA MET A 1 -45.82 0.41 29.11
C MET A 1 -44.69 -0.47 28.58
N SER A 2 -44.76 -0.86 27.30
CA SER A 2 -43.78 -1.73 26.62
C SER A 2 -42.82 -0.86 25.81
N GLN A 3 -41.78 -0.35 26.47
CA GLN A 3 -40.75 0.49 25.83
C GLN A 3 -39.38 -0.20 25.69
N LYS A 4 -39.24 -1.49 26.06
CA LYS A 4 -37.92 -2.09 26.31
C LYS A 4 -37.40 -3.11 25.28
N SER A 5 -38.22 -3.59 24.33
CA SER A 5 -37.74 -4.63 23.39
C SER A 5 -36.95 -4.08 22.21
N TRP A 6 -37.17 -2.82 21.82
CA TRP A 6 -36.55 -2.20 20.64
C TRP A 6 -35.25 -1.44 20.97
N GLU A 7 -35.04 -1.01 22.22
CA GLU A 7 -33.80 -0.37 22.67
C GLU A 7 -32.53 -1.22 22.48
N PRO A 8 -32.51 -2.53 22.82
CA PRO A 8 -31.30 -3.35 22.63
C PRO A 8 -30.98 -3.58 21.15
N GLU A 9 -32.01 -3.79 20.31
CA GLU A 9 -31.82 -4.00 18.86
C GLU A 9 -31.28 -2.74 18.17
N VAL A 10 -31.84 -1.57 18.50
CA VAL A 10 -31.34 -0.29 17.97
C VAL A 10 -29.94 0.00 18.46
N SER A 11 -29.62 -0.32 19.72
CA SER A 11 -28.26 -0.18 20.25
C SER A 11 -27.26 -1.11 19.56
N ALA A 12 -27.63 -2.36 19.28
CA ALA A 12 -26.78 -3.31 18.58
C ALA A 12 -26.49 -2.84 17.13
N LEU A 13 -27.53 -2.37 16.43
CA LEU A 13 -27.41 -1.85 15.08
C LEU A 13 -26.55 -0.57 15.04
N ALA A 14 -26.67 0.29 16.05
CA ALA A 14 -25.85 1.50 16.16
C ALA A 14 -24.37 1.15 16.38
N GLU A 15 -24.05 0.18 17.23
CA GLU A 15 -22.67 -0.28 17.41
C GLU A 15 -22.11 -0.94 16.15
N GLU A 16 -22.91 -1.79 15.49
CA GLU A 16 -22.53 -2.38 14.20
C GLU A 16 -22.19 -1.31 13.16
N MET A 17 -23.04 -0.27 13.02
CA MET A 17 -22.79 0.82 12.08
C MET A 17 -21.53 1.62 12.44
N LYS A 18 -21.26 1.85 13.73
CA LYS A 18 -20.05 2.56 14.17
C LYS A 18 -18.78 1.79 13.79
N ASP A 19 -18.77 0.49 14.05
CA ASP A 19 -17.61 -0.34 13.79
C ASP A 19 -17.43 -0.58 12.30
N GLY A 20 -18.53 -0.82 11.58
CA GLY A 20 -18.49 -0.96 10.13
C GLY A 20 -18.00 0.30 9.42
N LEU A 21 -18.46 1.49 9.82
CA LEU A 21 -17.95 2.74 9.25
C LEU A 21 -16.46 2.96 9.56
N ARG A 22 -15.97 2.54 10.73
CA ARG A 22 -14.53 2.62 11.07
C ARG A 22 -13.69 1.66 10.26
N GLN A 23 -14.20 0.46 9.99
CA GLN A 23 -13.55 -0.53 9.13
C GLN A 23 -13.51 -0.04 7.69
N VAL A 24 -14.65 0.45 7.17
CA VAL A 24 -14.77 1.04 5.82
C VAL A 24 -13.92 2.29 5.67
N ALA A 25 -13.76 3.10 6.72
CA ALA A 25 -12.79 4.19 6.68
C ALA A 25 -11.34 3.68 6.65
N GLY A 26 -11.06 2.49 7.15
CA GLY A 26 -9.68 2.02 7.33
C GLY A 26 -8.87 2.86 8.32
N PRO A 27 -7.57 2.52 8.47
CA PRO A 27 -6.68 3.21 9.38
C PRO A 27 -6.19 4.57 8.84
N GLY A 28 -5.55 5.34 9.73
CA GLY A 28 -4.82 6.57 9.39
C GLY A 28 -5.66 7.82 9.15
N GLY A 29 -5.01 8.97 9.28
CA GLY A 29 -5.60 10.30 9.13
C GLY A 29 -6.39 10.79 10.36
N SER A 30 -6.79 12.05 10.31
CA SER A 30 -7.67 12.66 11.29
C SER A 30 -9.07 12.05 11.28
N VAL A 31 -9.81 12.17 12.38
CA VAL A 31 -11.20 11.68 12.47
C VAL A 31 -12.08 12.25 11.35
N LYS A 32 -11.92 13.54 11.03
CA LYS A 32 -12.66 14.19 9.95
C LYS A 32 -12.39 13.54 8.60
N GLU A 33 -11.12 13.26 8.27
CA GLU A 33 -10.75 12.58 7.03
C GLU A 33 -11.33 11.17 6.96
N ARG A 34 -11.32 10.44 8.08
CA ARG A 34 -11.92 9.11 8.16
C ARG A 34 -13.43 9.13 7.93
N ILE A 35 -14.16 10.08 8.53
CA ILE A 35 -15.60 10.26 8.28
C ILE A 35 -15.87 10.61 6.82
N VAL A 36 -15.07 11.52 6.22
CA VAL A 36 -15.19 11.87 4.80
C VAL A 36 -14.94 10.66 3.91
N ARG A 37 -13.94 9.83 4.24
CA ARG A 37 -13.62 8.62 3.48
C ARG A 37 -14.74 7.59 3.57
N ALA A 38 -15.27 7.35 4.78
CA ALA A 38 -16.42 6.46 4.97
C ALA A 38 -17.63 6.96 4.16
N ALA A 39 -17.97 8.25 4.27
CA ALA A 39 -19.07 8.86 3.53
C ALA A 39 -18.95 8.66 2.00
N ARG A 40 -17.74 8.88 1.45
CA ARG A 40 -17.47 8.65 0.02
C ARG A 40 -17.60 7.19 -0.39
N ARG A 41 -17.16 6.26 0.46
CA ARG A 41 -17.18 4.81 0.16
C ARG A 41 -18.59 4.22 0.26
N THR A 42 -19.39 4.68 1.21
CA THR A 42 -20.78 4.23 1.41
C THR A 42 -21.79 5.00 0.57
N GLY A 43 -21.43 6.17 0.05
CA GLY A 43 -22.33 7.06 -0.68
C GLY A 43 -23.23 7.91 0.22
N PHE A 44 -23.00 7.91 1.53
CA PHE A 44 -23.78 8.71 2.47
C PHE A 44 -23.32 10.17 2.47
N SER A 45 -24.19 11.07 2.92
CA SER A 45 -23.78 12.45 3.21
C SER A 45 -22.82 12.48 4.40
N TYR A 46 -21.96 13.51 4.47
CA TYR A 46 -21.04 13.69 5.60
C TYR A 46 -21.79 13.72 6.94
N TRP A 47 -22.87 14.51 7.03
CA TRP A 47 -23.65 14.63 8.27
C TRP A 47 -24.32 13.32 8.66
N ARG A 48 -24.84 12.57 7.69
CA ARG A 48 -25.42 11.26 7.97
C ARG A 48 -24.38 10.28 8.50
N THR A 49 -23.21 10.26 7.87
CA THR A 49 -22.07 9.45 8.31
C THR A 49 -21.60 9.87 9.68
N PHE A 50 -21.54 11.17 9.97
CA PHE A 50 -21.15 11.71 11.27
C PHE A 50 -22.11 11.25 12.38
N ASP A 51 -23.42 11.32 12.14
CA ASP A 51 -24.42 10.87 13.12
C ASP A 51 -24.30 9.37 13.40
N LEU A 52 -24.14 8.55 12.35
CA LEU A 52 -23.93 7.11 12.49
C LEU A 52 -22.61 6.80 13.19
N TRP A 53 -21.53 7.49 12.85
CA TRP A 53 -20.18 7.33 13.42
C TRP A 53 -20.14 7.53 14.94
N TYR A 54 -20.98 8.45 15.45
CA TYR A 54 -21.08 8.74 16.87
C TYR A 54 -22.30 8.09 17.55
N GLY A 55 -23.07 7.25 16.83
CA GLY A 55 -24.28 6.62 17.37
C GLY A 55 -25.40 7.62 17.72
N LYS A 56 -25.41 8.79 17.08
CA LYS A 56 -26.41 9.85 17.29
C LYS A 56 -27.65 9.70 16.40
N ALA A 57 -27.61 8.77 15.45
CA ALA A 57 -28.73 8.50 14.56
C ALA A 57 -29.92 7.90 15.33
N ARG A 58 -31.07 8.58 15.29
CA ARG A 58 -32.33 8.11 15.92
C ARG A 58 -32.98 6.95 15.17
N ARG A 59 -32.72 6.86 13.87
CA ARG A 59 -33.22 5.82 12.97
C ARG A 59 -32.06 5.39 12.10
N ILE A 60 -31.97 4.09 11.84
CA ILE A 60 -31.04 3.48 10.91
C ILE A 60 -31.90 2.65 9.96
N ASP A 61 -31.83 2.96 8.68
CA ASP A 61 -32.62 2.30 7.65
C ASP A 61 -31.87 1.05 7.15
N GLY A 62 -32.60 0.00 6.78
CA GLY A 62 -31.99 -1.30 6.41
C GLY A 62 -30.96 -1.19 5.27
N HIS A 63 -31.26 -0.35 4.25
CA HIS A 63 -30.34 -0.09 3.14
C HIS A 63 -29.00 0.52 3.59
N GLU A 64 -28.98 1.25 4.70
CA GLU A 64 -27.74 1.84 5.23
C GLU A 64 -26.85 0.76 5.85
N VAL A 65 -27.48 -0.19 6.56
CA VAL A 65 -26.78 -1.35 7.13
C VAL A 65 -26.21 -2.21 6.01
N GLU A 66 -27.01 -2.52 5.00
CA GLU A 66 -26.58 -3.28 3.82
C GLU A 66 -25.43 -2.60 3.07
N ALA A 67 -25.52 -1.27 2.88
CA ALA A 67 -24.45 -0.50 2.24
C ALA A 67 -23.14 -0.54 3.03
N VAL A 68 -23.19 -0.45 4.37
CA VAL A 68 -21.99 -0.55 5.21
C VAL A 68 -21.41 -1.97 5.16
N ARG A 69 -22.23 -3.01 5.34
CA ARG A 69 -21.80 -4.41 5.26
C ARG A 69 -21.14 -4.74 3.93
N SER A 70 -21.77 -4.39 2.82
CA SER A 70 -21.22 -4.62 1.48
C SER A 70 -19.85 -3.95 1.30
N LYS A 71 -19.64 -2.77 1.89
CA LYS A 71 -18.35 -2.09 1.84
C LYS A 71 -17.32 -2.67 2.80
N GLN A 72 -17.73 -3.20 3.95
CA GLN A 72 -16.84 -3.94 4.84
C GLN A 72 -16.28 -5.18 4.15
N GLU A 73 -17.15 -5.97 3.53
CA GLU A 73 -16.77 -7.18 2.78
C GLU A 73 -15.79 -6.84 1.65
N GLN A 74 -16.04 -5.76 0.90
CA GLN A 74 -15.13 -5.29 -0.16
C GLN A 74 -13.76 -4.88 0.41
N GLU A 75 -13.72 -4.14 1.51
CA GLU A 75 -12.46 -3.70 2.12
C GLU A 75 -11.70 -4.85 2.78
N GLU A 76 -12.38 -5.87 3.29
CA GLU A 76 -11.77 -7.08 3.82
C GLU A 76 -11.16 -7.93 2.69
N ALA A 77 -11.89 -8.13 1.59
CA ALA A 77 -11.37 -8.84 0.42
C ALA A 77 -10.13 -8.14 -0.17
N LEU A 78 -10.17 -6.81 -0.30
CA LEU A 78 -9.02 -6.03 -0.80
C LEU A 78 -7.81 -6.12 0.14
N ARG A 79 -8.03 -6.17 1.46
CA ARG A 79 -6.93 -6.37 2.42
C ARG A 79 -6.33 -7.75 2.30
N ALA A 80 -7.15 -8.80 2.21
CA ALA A 80 -6.66 -10.16 2.03
C ALA A 80 -5.81 -10.30 0.76
N GLU A 81 -6.27 -9.75 -0.36
CA GLU A 81 -5.51 -9.71 -1.62
C GLU A 81 -4.19 -8.92 -1.48
N THR A 82 -4.24 -7.77 -0.80
CA THR A 82 -3.04 -6.96 -0.55
C THR A 82 -2.01 -7.70 0.30
N ASP A 83 -2.47 -8.40 1.34
CA ASP A 83 -1.62 -9.18 2.24
C ASP A 83 -0.96 -10.36 1.51
N GLU A 84 -1.69 -11.03 0.62
CA GLU A 84 -1.16 -12.10 -0.24
C GLU A 84 -0.09 -11.57 -1.20
N LEU A 85 -0.38 -10.48 -1.92
CA LEU A 85 0.59 -9.86 -2.82
C LEU A 85 1.83 -9.35 -2.07
N LEU A 86 1.66 -8.81 -0.87
CA LEU A 86 2.79 -8.38 -0.05
C LEU A 86 3.68 -9.57 0.34
N ALA A 87 3.08 -10.71 0.72
CA ALA A 87 3.82 -11.92 1.04
C ALA A 87 4.63 -12.42 -0.17
N GLU A 88 4.02 -12.46 -1.37
CA GLU A 88 4.71 -12.86 -2.61
C GLU A 88 5.89 -11.93 -2.92
N VAL A 89 5.69 -10.61 -2.82
CA VAL A 89 6.75 -9.62 -3.06
C VAL A 89 7.90 -9.81 -2.09
N LEU A 90 7.61 -10.01 -0.80
CA LEU A 90 8.65 -10.21 0.23
C LEU A 90 9.44 -11.50 0.00
N GLU A 91 8.79 -12.60 -0.37
CA GLU A 91 9.46 -13.85 -0.74
C GLU A 91 10.39 -13.65 -1.93
N ARG A 92 9.90 -13.00 -2.99
CA ARG A 92 10.68 -12.74 -4.20
C ARG A 92 11.88 -11.83 -3.93
N VAL A 93 11.71 -10.82 -3.07
CA VAL A 93 12.81 -9.96 -2.63
C VAL A 93 13.87 -10.79 -1.90
N ALA A 94 13.46 -11.66 -0.97
CA ALA A 94 14.40 -12.51 -0.23
C ALA A 94 15.22 -13.44 -1.16
N VAL A 95 14.58 -14.04 -2.16
CA VAL A 95 15.26 -14.88 -3.16
C VAL A 95 16.29 -14.06 -3.97
N LEU A 96 15.92 -12.85 -4.39
CA LEU A 96 16.83 -11.97 -5.14
C LEU A 96 18.00 -11.47 -4.28
N GLU A 97 17.73 -11.09 -3.04
CA GLU A 97 18.76 -10.68 -2.09
C GLU A 97 19.78 -11.82 -1.84
N ALA A 98 19.31 -13.06 -1.72
CA ALA A 98 20.18 -14.22 -1.60
C ALA A 98 21.04 -14.46 -2.85
N ALA A 99 20.45 -14.35 -4.05
CA ALA A 99 21.17 -14.52 -5.31
C ALA A 99 22.23 -13.42 -5.54
N ILE A 100 21.92 -12.18 -5.14
CA ILE A 100 22.88 -11.07 -5.18
C ILE A 100 24.02 -11.34 -4.21
N ALA A 101 23.72 -11.74 -2.98
CA ALA A 101 24.75 -12.07 -1.99
C ALA A 101 25.66 -13.22 -2.44
N GLU A 102 25.11 -14.24 -3.10
CA GLU A 102 25.90 -15.33 -3.69
C GLU A 102 26.82 -14.82 -4.81
N ARG A 103 26.29 -13.98 -5.70
CA ARG A 103 27.08 -13.37 -6.78
C ARG A 103 28.21 -12.50 -6.24
N ASP A 104 27.93 -11.66 -5.25
CA ASP A 104 28.93 -10.80 -4.60
C ASP A 104 30.04 -11.65 -3.94
N ALA A 105 29.69 -12.78 -3.33
CA ALA A 105 30.65 -13.72 -2.77
C ALA A 105 31.49 -14.41 -3.86
N GLN A 106 30.89 -14.80 -4.99
CA GLN A 106 31.61 -15.36 -6.14
C GLN A 106 32.57 -14.34 -6.77
N GLU A 107 32.15 -13.08 -6.92
CA GLU A 107 33.00 -11.99 -7.41
C GLU A 107 34.16 -11.69 -6.44
N ALA A 108 33.93 -11.74 -5.13
CA ALA A 108 34.98 -11.61 -4.12
C ALA A 108 35.96 -12.81 -4.07
N SER A 109 35.48 -14.01 -4.40
CA SER A 109 36.28 -15.25 -4.44
C SER A 109 36.93 -15.51 -5.80
N GLY A 110 36.54 -14.79 -6.85
CA GLY A 110 37.15 -14.87 -8.17
C GLY A 110 38.64 -14.52 -8.10
N PRO A 111 39.49 -15.10 -8.98
CA PRO A 111 40.89 -14.73 -9.04
C PRO A 111 40.97 -13.22 -9.25
N ARG A 112 41.57 -12.50 -8.28
CA ARG A 112 41.94 -11.10 -8.49
C ARG A 112 42.64 -11.03 -9.84
N PRO A 113 42.28 -10.11 -10.74
CA PRO A 113 43.04 -9.92 -11.96
C PRO A 113 44.49 -9.79 -11.51
N VAL A 114 45.30 -10.77 -11.91
CA VAL A 114 46.72 -10.79 -11.61
C VAL A 114 47.20 -9.41 -12.03
N GLU A 115 47.70 -8.60 -11.10
CA GLU A 115 48.43 -7.40 -11.48
C GLU A 115 49.55 -7.91 -12.39
N VAL A 116 49.35 -7.76 -13.70
CA VAL A 116 50.42 -7.93 -14.68
C VAL A 116 51.33 -6.74 -14.43
N GLY A 117 52.22 -6.91 -13.45
CA GLY A 117 53.29 -5.99 -13.15
C GLY A 117 54.18 -5.88 -14.38
N GLN A 118 54.10 -4.72 -15.03
CA GLN A 118 55.13 -4.03 -15.82
C GLN A 118 56.13 -4.91 -16.60
N VAL A 119 55.95 -4.94 -17.92
CA VAL A 119 57.10 -4.87 -18.83
C VAL A 119 57.12 -3.46 -19.40
N GLY A 120 58.04 -2.64 -18.91
CA GLY A 120 58.42 -1.42 -19.61
C GLY A 120 58.96 -1.78 -20.99
N LEU A 121 58.30 -1.32 -22.05
CA LEU A 121 58.89 -1.24 -23.37
C LEU A 121 58.62 0.16 -23.94
N VAL A 122 59.59 1.03 -23.67
CA VAL A 122 60.20 2.05 -24.54
C VAL A 122 59.31 2.64 -25.65
N GLY A 123 59.25 3.98 -25.63
CA GLY A 123 58.43 4.83 -26.49
C GLY A 123 58.50 4.55 -27.99
N ARG A 124 57.36 4.78 -28.65
CA ARG A 124 57.27 5.11 -30.06
C ARG A 124 56.27 6.26 -30.27
N VAL A 125 56.79 7.47 -30.06
CA VAL A 125 56.73 8.62 -30.99
C VAL A 125 55.64 8.57 -32.09
N LEU A 126 54.74 9.56 -32.00
CA LEU A 126 54.02 10.31 -33.05
C LEU A 126 52.90 9.63 -33.88
N GLY A 127 51.70 10.25 -33.82
CA GLY A 127 50.71 10.11 -34.88
C GLY A 127 49.27 10.45 -34.51
N ARG A 128 48.98 11.71 -34.12
CA ARG A 128 47.61 12.25 -34.17
C ARG A 128 47.21 12.43 -35.63
N PRO A 129 46.00 12.00 -36.04
CA PRO A 129 45.19 12.89 -36.84
C PRO A 129 43.85 13.17 -36.17
N SER A 130 43.56 14.46 -36.06
CA SER A 130 42.27 15.00 -35.63
C SER A 130 41.17 14.53 -36.57
N GLY A 131 40.13 13.90 -36.03
CA GLY A 131 38.85 13.70 -36.70
C GLY A 131 38.01 14.98 -36.64
N PRO A 132 37.27 15.34 -37.71
CA PRO A 132 36.62 16.64 -37.84
C PRO A 132 35.37 16.77 -36.95
N LEU A 133 35.21 17.97 -36.38
CA LEU A 133 33.97 18.46 -35.79
C LEU A 133 32.93 18.65 -36.90
N ILE A 134 31.93 17.78 -36.97
CA ILE A 134 30.75 18.01 -37.80
C ILE A 134 29.85 19.02 -37.08
N ARG A 135 29.86 20.26 -37.57
CA ARG A 135 28.83 21.29 -37.35
C ARG A 135 27.95 21.37 -38.60
N GLY A 136 26.65 21.57 -38.38
CA GLY A 136 25.68 22.05 -39.38
C GLY A 136 24.45 21.12 -39.44
N ARG A 137 23.21 21.61 -39.37
CA ARG A 137 22.65 22.96 -39.47
C ARG A 137 21.43 23.07 -38.56
#